data_AF-A0A4Y2GLR9-F1
#
_entry.id   AF-A0A4Y2GLR9-F1
#
_cell.length_a   1.000
_cell.length_b   1.000
_cell.length_c   1.000
_cell.angle_alpha   90.00
_cell.angle_beta   90.00
_cell.angle_gamma   90.00
#
_symmetry.space_group_name_H-M   'P 1'
#
loop_
_entity.id
_entity.type
_entity.pdbx_description
1 polymer ?
#
loop_
_entity_poly.entity_id
_entity_poly.type
_entity_poly.pdbx_seq_one_letter_code
_entity_poly.pdbx_strand_id
1 'polypeptide(L)'
;MLKRSEKFNETLKKINSEWGQVVSKVGGPYIKLFTQDEQQHRNLTKFQKSNELEYFTMMPRSERSIKVVIRGIPPETPTDCVKECLINEHNYEIEKVAQLKKFKTKRPLPIYQMTLKNNEKKKKNQKNMGNKHPYAT
;
A
#
# COMPACT_ATOMS: atom_id res chain seq x y z
N MET A 1 -7.10 9.16 11.19
CA MET A 1 -8.38 8.92 11.89
C MET A 1 -8.14 9.26 13.34
N LEU A 2 -8.82 10.26 13.86
CA LEU A 2 -8.67 10.73 15.24
C LEU A 2 -9.77 10.11 16.11
N LYS A 3 -9.46 9.56 17.28
CA LYS A 3 -10.47 9.08 18.21
C LYS A 3 -11.21 10.27 18.82
N ARG A 4 -12.52 10.13 18.99
CA ARG A 4 -13.33 11.14 19.67
C ARG A 4 -13.03 11.12 21.16
N SER A 5 -12.69 12.29 21.70
CA SER A 5 -12.59 12.57 23.12
C SER A 5 -13.58 13.67 23.51
N GLU A 6 -13.74 13.95 24.80
CA GLU A 6 -14.61 15.04 25.28
C GLU A 6 -14.15 16.42 24.76
N LYS A 7 -12.83 16.61 24.65
CA LYS A 7 -12.20 17.85 24.15
C LYS A 7 -12.06 17.90 22.63
N PHE A 8 -12.74 17.01 21.92
CA PHE A 8 -12.59 16.84 20.48
C PHE A 8 -12.85 18.13 19.66
N ASN A 9 -13.87 18.91 20.03
CA ASN A 9 -14.21 20.15 19.32
C ASN A 9 -13.07 21.17 19.41
N GLU A 10 -12.39 21.25 20.56
CA GLU A 10 -11.23 22.11 20.75
C GLU A 10 -10.05 21.61 19.91
N THR A 11 -9.82 20.29 19.91
CA THR A 11 -8.79 19.67 19.08
C THR A 11 -9.02 19.95 17.59
N LEU A 12 -10.25 19.83 17.08
CA LEU A 12 -10.57 20.19 15.69
C LEU A 12 -10.34 21.67 15.39
N LYS A 13 -10.74 22.58 16.31
CA LYS A 13 -10.52 24.02 16.12
C LYS A 13 -9.03 24.33 16.01
N LYS A 14 -8.19 23.72 16.87
CA LYS A 14 -6.73 23.83 16.79
C LYS A 14 -6.20 23.30 15.46
N ILE A 15 -6.67 22.12 15.03
CA ILE A 15 -6.30 21.53 13.75
C ILE A 15 -6.62 22.47 12.58
N ASN A 16 -7.83 23.04 12.56
CA ASN A 16 -8.25 23.95 11.50
C ASN A 16 -7.51 25.29 11.55
N SER A 17 -7.11 25.74 12.75
CA SER A 17 -6.34 26.97 12.93
C SER A 17 -4.89 26.84 12.44
N GLU A 18 -4.27 25.68 12.62
CA GLU A 18 -2.86 25.46 12.23
C GLU A 18 -2.70 25.07 10.75
N TRP A 19 -3.67 24.36 10.14
CA TRP A 19 -3.52 23.81 8.78
C TRP A 19 -4.62 24.19 7.79
N GLY A 20 -5.52 25.11 8.16
CA GLY A 20 -6.71 25.42 7.37
C GLY A 20 -7.79 24.34 7.49
N GLN A 21 -8.90 24.53 6.78
CA GLN A 21 -10.07 23.67 6.96
C GLN A 21 -9.80 22.22 6.51
N VAL A 22 -9.63 21.32 7.46
CA VAL A 22 -9.49 19.89 7.19
C VAL A 22 -10.87 19.29 6.96
N VAL A 23 -11.06 18.62 5.82
CA VAL A 23 -12.30 17.89 5.56
C VAL A 23 -12.41 16.74 6.55
N SER A 24 -13.51 16.68 7.28
CA SER A 24 -13.72 15.67 8.32
C SER A 24 -15.07 14.95 8.16
N LYS A 25 -15.08 13.65 8.48
CA LYS A 25 -16.30 12.84 8.48
C LYS A 25 -16.34 11.93 9.71
N VAL A 26 -17.49 11.91 10.39
CA VAL A 26 -17.72 11.02 11.53
C VAL A 26 -17.82 9.57 11.05
N GLY A 27 -17.12 8.67 11.76
CA GLY A 27 -17.11 7.23 11.50
C GLY A 27 -17.04 6.45 12.80
N GLY A 28 -18.19 6.34 13.48
CA GLY A 28 -18.30 5.67 14.79
C GLY A 28 -17.52 6.43 15.89
N PRO A 29 -16.65 5.75 16.66
CA PRO A 29 -15.85 6.40 17.71
C PRO A 29 -14.70 7.26 17.15
N TYR A 30 -14.50 7.27 15.83
CA TYR A 30 -13.44 8.00 15.17
C TYR A 30 -13.98 9.08 14.24
N ILE A 31 -13.12 10.05 13.94
CA ILE A 31 -13.32 11.03 12.88
C ILE A 31 -12.22 10.87 11.84
N LYS A 32 -12.66 10.69 10.60
CA LYS A 32 -11.80 10.59 9.43
C LYS A 32 -11.43 12.01 9.03
N LEU A 33 -10.13 12.30 9.07
CA LEU A 33 -9.56 13.54 8.58
C LEU A 33 -8.97 13.28 7.19
N PHE A 34 -9.37 14.08 6.22
CA PHE A 34 -8.89 13.99 4.84
C PHE A 34 -7.95 15.16 4.58
N THR A 35 -6.74 14.83 4.14
CA THR A 35 -5.70 15.79 3.74
C THR A 35 -5.65 15.87 2.22
N GLN A 36 -5.23 17.01 1.68
CA GLN A 36 -5.17 17.23 0.24
C GLN A 36 -3.95 16.55 -0.40
N ASP A 37 -2.84 16.50 0.34
CA ASP A 37 -1.57 15.95 -0.13
C ASP A 37 -0.81 15.17 0.97
N GLU A 38 0.29 14.54 0.57
CA GLU A 38 1.11 13.72 1.47
C GLU A 38 1.88 14.54 2.51
N GLN A 39 2.22 15.79 2.22
CA GLN A 39 2.91 16.65 3.17
C GLN A 39 1.99 17.03 4.33
N GLN A 40 0.75 17.43 4.01
CA GLN A 40 -0.30 17.66 5.00
C GLN A 40 -0.57 16.40 5.83
N HIS A 41 -0.60 15.22 5.20
CA HIS A 41 -0.75 13.94 5.92
C HIS A 41 0.38 13.70 6.93
N ARG A 42 1.64 13.91 6.52
CA ARG A 42 2.81 13.77 7.40
C ARG A 42 2.76 14.77 8.55
N ASN A 43 2.44 16.03 8.25
CA ASN A 43 2.35 17.09 9.26
C ASN A 43 1.26 16.81 10.28
N LEU A 44 0.06 16.43 9.82
CA LEU A 44 -1.06 16.06 10.69
C LEU A 44 -0.73 14.85 11.56
N THR A 45 0.00 13.86 11.03
CA THR A 45 0.47 12.70 11.81
C THR A 45 1.48 13.11 12.89
N LYS A 46 2.44 13.99 12.55
CA LYS A 46 3.40 14.56 13.52
C LYS A 46 2.69 15.32 14.62
N PHE A 47 1.74 16.20 14.28
CA PHE A 47 0.96 16.94 15.27
C PHE A 47 0.20 16.02 16.23
N GLN A 48 -0.53 15.04 15.70
CA GLN A 48 -1.27 14.09 16.54
C GLN A 48 -0.32 13.33 17.48
N LYS A 49 0.89 12.98 17.02
CA LYS A 49 1.93 12.37 17.83
C LYS A 49 2.45 13.32 18.92
N SER A 50 2.78 14.56 18.57
CA SER A 50 3.31 15.57 19.50
C SER A 50 2.31 15.99 20.57
N ASN A 51 1.01 15.89 20.29
CA ASN A 51 -0.06 16.20 21.25
C ASN A 51 -0.60 14.95 21.95
N GLU A 52 0.07 13.80 21.82
CA GLU A 52 -0.31 12.52 22.44
C GLU A 52 -1.78 12.13 22.19
N LEU A 53 -2.30 12.50 21.03
CA LEU A 53 -3.67 12.19 20.66
C LEU A 53 -3.79 10.70 20.34
N GLU A 54 -4.95 10.12 20.62
CA GLU A 54 -5.23 8.76 20.19
C GLU A 54 -5.72 8.76 18.73
N TYR A 55 -4.90 8.24 17.82
CA TYR A 55 -5.20 8.22 16.40
C TYR A 55 -4.75 6.94 15.71
N PHE A 56 -5.37 6.69 14.57
CA PHE A 56 -4.95 5.68 13.60
C PHE A 56 -4.61 6.35 12.28
N THR A 57 -3.42 6.08 11.75
CA THR A 57 -2.97 6.59 10.45
C THR A 57 -2.58 5.43 9.52
N MET A 58 -2.80 5.62 8.23
CA MET A 58 -2.35 4.67 7.21
C MET A 58 -1.11 5.27 6.52
N MET A 59 -0.17 4.44 6.07
CA MET A 59 0.92 4.94 5.23
C MET A 59 0.37 5.66 3.99
N PRO A 60 0.97 6.77 3.54
CA PRO A 60 0.65 7.40 2.25
C PRO A 60 0.67 6.40 1.11
N ARG A 61 -0.13 6.67 0.06
CA ARG A 61 -0.22 5.75 -1.08
C ARG A 61 1.10 5.60 -1.81
N SER A 62 1.93 6.65 -1.89
CA SER A 62 3.28 6.59 -2.47
C SER A 62 4.21 5.63 -1.72
N GLU A 63 4.03 5.47 -0.41
CA GLU A 63 4.91 4.66 0.43
C GLU A 63 4.44 3.21 0.55
N ARG A 64 3.16 2.93 0.31
CA ARG A 64 2.62 1.56 0.39
C ARG A 64 3.21 0.70 -0.71
N SER A 65 3.82 -0.42 -0.34
CA SER A 65 4.27 -1.43 -1.28
C SER A 65 3.13 -1.99 -2.14
N ILE A 66 3.47 -2.37 -3.37
CA ILE A 66 2.52 -2.82 -4.38
C ILE A 66 2.57 -4.35 -4.43
N LYS A 67 1.42 -4.99 -4.21
CA LYS A 67 1.29 -6.43 -4.41
C LYS A 67 0.92 -6.75 -5.84
N VAL A 68 1.73 -7.59 -6.48
CA VAL A 68 1.53 -8.08 -7.84
C VAL A 68 1.42 -9.60 -7.80
N VAL A 69 0.58 -10.15 -8.69
CA VAL A 69 0.43 -11.59 -8.87
C VAL A 69 0.83 -11.92 -10.31
N ILE A 70 1.80 -12.79 -10.48
CA ILE A 70 2.16 -13.39 -11.78
C ILE A 70 1.54 -14.78 -11.83
N ARG A 71 0.95 -15.11 -12.98
CA ARG A 71 0.35 -16.43 -13.25
C ARG A 71 1.03 -17.04 -14.48
N GLY A 72 0.98 -18.38 -14.57
CA GLY A 72 1.46 -19.11 -15.76
C GLY A 72 2.94 -19.47 -15.74
N ILE A 73 3.65 -19.21 -14.64
CA ILE A 73 5.01 -19.73 -14.41
C ILE A 73 4.88 -21.17 -13.88
N PRO A 74 5.61 -22.16 -14.43
CA PRO A 74 5.60 -23.53 -13.92
C PRO A 74 5.85 -23.60 -12.41
N PRO A 75 5.09 -24.40 -11.64
CA PRO A 75 5.22 -24.44 -10.20
C PRO A 75 6.57 -24.99 -9.71
N GLU A 76 7.31 -25.69 -10.58
CA GLU A 76 8.65 -26.19 -10.34
C GLU A 76 9.72 -25.08 -10.40
N THR A 77 9.39 -23.92 -10.98
CA THR A 77 10.34 -22.80 -11.08
C THR A 77 10.67 -22.25 -9.68
N PRO A 78 11.94 -22.20 -9.28
CA PRO A 78 12.34 -21.64 -7.99
C PRO A 78 11.93 -20.17 -7.85
N THR A 79 11.50 -19.76 -6.65
CA THR A 79 11.13 -18.37 -6.38
C THR A 79 12.28 -17.39 -6.57
N ASP A 80 13.52 -17.84 -6.34
CA ASP A 80 14.71 -17.00 -6.50
C ASP A 80 14.97 -16.70 -7.98
N CYS A 81 14.80 -17.67 -8.88
CA CYS A 81 14.90 -17.44 -10.33
C CYS A 81 13.86 -16.39 -10.79
N VAL A 82 12.61 -16.50 -10.32
CA VAL A 82 11.57 -15.51 -10.64
C VAL A 82 11.96 -14.12 -10.11
N LYS A 83 12.50 -14.05 -8.90
CA LYS A 83 12.97 -12.81 -8.28
C LYS A 83 14.11 -12.18 -9.08
N GLU A 84 15.11 -12.97 -9.45
CA GLU A 84 16.28 -12.52 -10.21
C GLU A 84 15.91 -12.01 -11.60
N CYS A 85 15.06 -12.72 -12.35
CA CYS A 85 14.57 -12.22 -13.65
C CYS A 85 13.92 -10.83 -13.52
N LEU A 86 13.08 -10.62 -12.51
CA LEU A 86 12.39 -9.35 -12.32
C LEU A 86 13.30 -8.21 -11.87
N ILE A 87 14.36 -8.52 -11.12
CA ILE A 87 15.39 -7.55 -10.75
C ILE A 87 16.26 -7.24 -11.97
N ASN A 88 16.74 -8.24 -12.69
CA ASN A 88 17.73 -8.05 -13.75
C ASN A 88 17.11 -7.52 -15.05
N GLU A 89 15.97 -8.06 -15.48
CA GLU A 89 15.34 -7.72 -16.77
C GLU A 89 14.41 -6.51 -16.66
N HIS A 90 13.81 -6.29 -15.49
CA HIS A 90 12.80 -5.24 -15.29
C HIS A 90 13.18 -4.21 -14.22
N ASN A 91 14.31 -4.41 -13.54
CA ASN A 91 14.86 -3.49 -12.54
C ASN A 91 13.87 -3.20 -11.39
N TYR A 92 13.03 -4.16 -11.02
CA TYR A 92 12.09 -3.99 -9.91
C TYR A 92 12.79 -4.12 -8.56
N GLU A 93 12.47 -3.23 -7.62
CA GLU A 93 12.83 -3.40 -6.21
C GLU A 93 11.80 -4.32 -5.53
N ILE A 94 12.23 -5.55 -5.21
CA ILE A 94 11.35 -6.59 -4.70
C ILE A 94 11.60 -6.77 -3.19
N GLU A 95 10.56 -6.52 -2.39
CA GLU A 95 10.59 -6.74 -0.94
C GLU A 95 10.36 -8.21 -0.59
N LYS A 96 9.43 -8.86 -1.30
CA LYS A 96 9.03 -10.25 -1.00
C LYS A 96 8.56 -10.97 -2.26
N VAL A 97 8.90 -12.25 -2.37
CA VAL A 97 8.34 -13.19 -3.33
C VAL A 97 7.78 -14.38 -2.57
N ALA A 98 6.61 -14.86 -2.95
CA ALA A 98 6.00 -16.05 -2.39
C ALA A 98 5.20 -16.78 -3.47
N GLN A 99 5.51 -18.06 -3.67
CA GLN A 99 4.66 -18.93 -4.48
C GLN A 99 3.41 -19.31 -3.68
N LEU A 100 2.23 -19.16 -4.29
CA LEU A 100 0.99 -19.59 -3.66
C LEU A 100 0.90 -21.11 -3.67
N LYS A 101 0.22 -21.66 -2.66
CA LYS A 101 0.01 -23.10 -2.50
C LYS A 101 -1.46 -23.41 -2.39
N LYS A 102 -1.89 -24.57 -2.87
CA LYS A 102 -3.24 -25.09 -2.63
C LYS A 102 -3.48 -25.17 -1.11
N PHE A 103 -4.60 -24.64 -0.64
CA PHE A 103 -4.85 -24.52 0.80
C PHE A 103 -4.81 -25.88 1.53
N LYS A 104 -5.49 -26.90 0.97
CA LYS A 104 -5.57 -28.25 1.55
C LYS A 104 -4.30 -29.06 1.33
N THR A 105 -3.85 -29.20 0.08
CA THR A 105 -2.76 -30.13 -0.27
C THR A 105 -1.36 -29.54 -0.14
N LYS A 106 -1.25 -28.23 0.11
CA LYS A 106 0.01 -27.46 0.15
C LYS A 106 0.87 -27.56 -1.12
N ARG A 107 0.32 -28.11 -2.21
CA ARG A 107 1.00 -28.20 -3.50
C ARG A 107 1.22 -26.80 -4.09
N PRO A 108 2.39 -26.53 -4.68
CA PRO A 108 2.67 -25.25 -5.31
C PRO A 108 1.69 -24.99 -6.47
N LEU A 109 1.30 -23.73 -6.61
CA LEU A 109 0.50 -23.24 -7.73
C LEU A 109 1.40 -22.49 -8.71
N PRO A 110 1.02 -22.44 -10.00
CA PRO A 110 1.69 -21.60 -11.00
C PRO A 110 1.34 -20.11 -10.82
N ILE A 111 1.38 -19.63 -9.57
CA ILE A 111 0.96 -18.31 -9.14
C ILE A 111 1.97 -17.81 -8.12
N TYR A 112 2.65 -16.72 -8.45
CA TYR A 112 3.64 -16.07 -7.61
C TYR A 112 3.10 -14.72 -7.17
N GLN A 113 3.07 -14.49 -5.86
CA GLN A 113 2.75 -13.20 -5.28
C GLN A 113 4.05 -12.49 -4.92
N MET A 114 4.12 -11.22 -5.27
CA MET A 114 5.28 -10.39 -5.05
C MET A 114 4.87 -9.08 -4.41
N THR A 115 5.70 -8.61 -3.50
CA THR A 115 5.60 -7.29 -2.92
C THR A 115 6.72 -6.45 -3.50
N LEU A 116 6.34 -5.44 -4.28
CA LEU A 116 7.25 -4.49 -4.90
C LEU A 116 7.29 -3.22 -4.06
N LYS A 117 8.47 -2.63 -3.92
CA LYS A 117 8.58 -1.29 -3.34
C LYS A 117 7.92 -0.28 -4.28
N ASN A 118 7.17 0.64 -3.71
CA ASN A 118 6.46 1.65 -4.49
C ASN A 118 7.38 2.83 -4.80
N ASN A 119 8.08 2.71 -5.93
CA ASN A 119 8.89 3.80 -6.46
C ASN A 119 8.11 4.47 -7.59
N GLU A 120 7.85 5.78 -7.46
CA GLU A 120 6.95 6.56 -8.34
C GLU A 120 7.26 6.42 -9.84
N LYS A 121 8.50 6.06 -10.18
CA LYS A 121 9.03 5.95 -11.54
C LYS A 121 8.42 4.84 -12.40
N LYS A 122 7.65 3.87 -11.86
CA LYS A 122 7.28 2.63 -12.60
C LYS A 122 5.78 2.34 -12.80
N LYS A 123 4.90 3.31 -12.59
CA LYS A 123 3.43 3.14 -12.77
C LYS A 123 2.98 2.75 -14.19
N LYS A 124 3.81 2.95 -15.23
CA LYS A 124 3.44 2.65 -16.63
C LYS A 124 3.59 1.17 -17.04
N ASN A 125 4.46 0.39 -16.38
CA ASN A 125 4.77 -0.99 -16.83
C ASN A 125 3.91 -2.08 -16.17
N GLN A 126 3.15 -1.75 -15.11
CA GLN A 126 2.35 -2.73 -14.37
C GLN A 126 1.07 -3.17 -15.12
N LYS A 127 0.61 -2.43 -16.14
CA LYS A 127 -0.61 -2.78 -16.91
C LYS A 127 -0.38 -3.79 -18.04
N ASN A 128 0.87 -4.02 -18.47
CA ASN A 128 1.14 -4.74 -19.72
C ASN A 128 1.60 -6.20 -19.58
N MET A 129 1.80 -6.72 -18.37
CA MET A 129 2.25 -8.10 -18.16
C MET A 129 1.12 -9.15 -18.16
N GLY A 130 -0.15 -8.74 -18.34
CA GLY A 130 -1.30 -9.64 -18.36
C GLY A 130 -1.73 -10.16 -19.74
N ASN A 131 -1.31 -9.54 -20.84
CA ASN A 131 -1.91 -9.77 -22.17
C ASN A 131 -0.87 -10.05 -23.28
N LYS A 132 -0.01 -11.05 -23.10
CA LYS A 132 0.71 -11.67 -24.23
C LYS A 132 0.76 -13.17 -24.04
N HIS A 133 -0.29 -13.86 -24.47
CA HIS A 133 -0.21 -15.29 -24.76
C HIS A 133 -0.39 -15.47 -26.28
N PRO A 134 0.63 -15.93 -27.02
CA PRO A 134 0.57 -16.08 -28.47
C PRO A 134 -0.08 -17.39 -28.94
N TYR A 135 -0.65 -18.20 -28.05
CA TYR A 135 -1.31 -19.46 -28.40
C TYR A 135 -2.73 -19.49 -27.84
N ALA A 136 -3.64 -18.82 -28.55
CA ALA A 136 -5.06 -19.11 -28.50
C ALA A 136 -5.51 -19.31 -29.95
N THR A 137 -5.47 -20.56 -30.39
CA THR A 137 -6.21 -21.09 -31.53
C THR A 137 -7.08 -22.20 -30.99
#